data_AF-A0A8X6SMM8-F1
#
_entry.id   AF-A0A8X6SMM8-F1
#
_cell.length_a   1.000
_cell.length_b   1.000
_cell.length_c   1.000
_cell.angle_alpha   90.00
_cell.angle_beta   90.00
_cell.angle_gamma   90.00
#
_symmetry.space_group_name_H-M   'P 1'
#
loop_
_entity.id
_entity.type
_entity.pdbx_description
1 polymer ?
#
loop_
_entity_poly.entity_id
_entity_poly.type
_entity_poly.pdbx_seq_one_letter_code
_entity_poly.pdbx_strand_id
1 'polypeptide(L)'
;MHRTLKRILLILCLEAIPHWEKILPQALFALRTVIHDSNGSSPAELVHGKNLRSHVMLLYEKLTEEEPVESSVVDYVFELINSTKRCQELAILYMEDAKQKQKLCMIVGSLSVNFNRVNWFWSYLHPGLTSYLFNGLALEK
;
A
#
# COMPACT_ATOMS: atom_id res chain seq x y z
N MET A 1 0.10 -0.97 22.45
CA MET A 1 0.14 -2.31 21.81
C MET A 1 0.94 -3.37 22.56
N HIS A 2 2.08 -3.04 23.19
CA HIS A 2 2.96 -4.02 23.85
C HIS A 2 2.28 -4.89 24.93
N ARG A 3 1.38 -4.33 25.75
CA ARG A 3 0.69 -5.05 26.83
C ARG A 3 -0.28 -6.13 26.31
N THR A 4 -1.10 -5.79 25.32
CA THR A 4 -2.13 -6.70 24.78
C THR A 4 -1.49 -7.86 24.02
N LEU A 5 -0.46 -7.57 23.21
CA LEU A 5 0.28 -8.58 22.47
C LEU A 5 0.95 -9.61 23.40
N LYS A 6 1.62 -9.12 24.45
CA LYS A 6 2.25 -10.00 25.46
C LYS A 6 1.21 -10.88 26.16
N ARG A 7 0.04 -10.34 26.49
CA ARG A 7 -1.03 -11.09 27.16
C ARG A 7 -1.61 -12.18 26.27
N ILE A 8 -1.91 -11.87 25.00
CA ILE A 8 -2.47 -12.83 24.05
C ILE A 8 -1.48 -13.96 23.80
N LEU A 9 -0.21 -13.63 23.52
CA LEU A 9 0.82 -14.66 23.29
C LEU A 9 1.04 -15.55 24.53
N LEU A 10 1.02 -14.97 25.73
CA LEU A 10 1.18 -15.75 26.96
C LEU A 10 0.02 -16.73 27.16
N ILE A 11 -1.23 -16.29 26.96
CA ILE A 11 -2.40 -17.16 27.09
C ILE A 11 -2.34 -18.30 26.05
N LEU A 12 -2.09 -17.95 24.78
CA LEU A 12 -2.04 -18.94 23.69
C LEU A 12 -0.91 -19.95 23.87
N CYS A 13 0.27 -19.52 24.31
CA CYS A 13 1.39 -20.43 24.56
C CYS A 13 1.14 -21.35 25.76
N LEU A 14 0.46 -20.89 26.81
CA LEU A 14 0.12 -21.71 27.98
C LEU A 14 -0.97 -22.75 27.66
N GLU A 15 -1.95 -22.38 26.86
CA GLU A 15 -3.02 -23.28 26.41
C GLU A 15 -2.50 -24.35 25.41
N ALA A 16 -1.45 -24.01 24.68
CA ALA A 16 -0.82 -24.84 23.66
C ALA A 16 0.26 -25.82 24.16
N ILE A 17 0.57 -25.87 25.46
CA ILE A 17 1.63 -26.75 26.00
C ILE A 17 1.24 -28.22 25.74
N PRO A 18 2.15 -29.07 25.22
CA PRO A 18 3.60 -28.89 25.01
C PRO A 18 4.02 -28.37 23.62
N HIS A 19 3.09 -28.07 22.71
CA HIS A 19 3.35 -27.73 21.31
C HIS A 19 3.15 -26.24 20.97
N TRP A 20 3.53 -25.35 21.88
CA TRP A 20 3.41 -23.89 21.71
C TRP A 20 4.05 -23.38 20.40
N GLU A 21 5.15 -24.02 19.96
CA GLU A 21 5.84 -23.71 18.70
C GLU A 21 4.94 -23.86 17.47
N LYS A 22 3.99 -24.80 17.51
CA LYS A 22 3.07 -25.05 16.40
C LYS A 22 1.93 -24.06 16.34
N ILE A 23 1.66 -23.30 17.40
CA ILE A 23 0.54 -22.34 17.53
C ILE A 23 1.04 -20.89 17.39
N LEU A 24 2.33 -20.66 17.64
CA LEU A 24 2.94 -19.34 17.54
C LEU A 24 2.77 -18.69 16.14
N PRO A 25 3.01 -19.38 15.01
CA PRO A 25 2.81 -18.77 13.69
C PRO A 25 1.36 -18.35 13.43
N GLN A 26 0.38 -19.12 13.87
CA GLN A 26 -1.06 -18.87 13.71
C GLN A 26 -1.48 -17.69 14.58
N ALA A 27 -0.98 -17.61 15.81
CA ALA A 27 -1.21 -16.49 16.71
C ALA A 27 -0.63 -15.18 16.15
N LEU A 28 0.61 -15.20 15.66
CA LEU A 28 1.25 -14.05 15.04
C LEU A 28 0.56 -13.64 13.74
N PHE A 29 0.07 -14.61 12.97
CA PHE A 29 -0.72 -14.35 11.77
C PHE A 29 -2.02 -13.61 12.11
N ALA A 30 -2.80 -14.12 13.07
CA ALA A 30 -4.04 -13.48 13.51
C ALA A 30 -3.80 -12.05 14.02
N LEU A 31 -2.79 -11.85 14.88
CA LEU A 31 -2.42 -10.53 15.39
C LEU A 31 -2.02 -9.56 14.28
N ARG A 32 -1.45 -10.06 13.19
CA ARG A 32 -1.00 -9.25 12.06
C ARG A 32 -2.16 -8.88 11.12
N THR A 33 -3.19 -9.70 10.99
CA THR A 33 -4.33 -9.46 10.08
C THR A 33 -5.52 -8.75 10.72
N VAL A 34 -5.60 -8.72 12.06
CA VAL A 34 -6.69 -8.03 12.77
C VAL A 34 -6.57 -6.52 12.61
N ILE A 35 -7.67 -5.88 12.19
CA ILE A 35 -7.82 -4.43 12.13
C ILE A 35 -8.00 -3.91 13.56
N HIS A 36 -7.23 -2.90 13.95
CA HIS A 36 -7.33 -2.31 15.29
C HIS A 36 -8.15 -1.03 15.26
N ASP A 37 -9.12 -0.88 16.17
CA ASP A 37 -10.07 0.25 16.19
C ASP A 37 -9.40 1.62 16.20
N SER A 38 -8.27 1.76 16.88
CA SER A 38 -7.54 3.04 16.95
C SER A 38 -6.78 3.40 15.68
N ASN A 39 -6.54 2.45 14.77
CA ASN A 39 -5.73 2.63 13.56
C ASN A 39 -6.54 2.46 12.28
N GLY A 40 -7.65 1.72 12.31
CA GLY A 40 -8.46 1.41 11.14
C GLY A 40 -7.78 0.54 10.08
N SER A 41 -6.48 0.23 10.24
CA SER A 41 -5.71 -0.69 9.38
C SER A 41 -5.08 -1.81 10.19
N SER A 42 -4.89 -2.96 9.56
CA SER A 42 -4.13 -4.06 10.14
C SER A 42 -2.62 -3.75 10.17
N PRO A 43 -1.86 -4.30 11.14
CA PRO A 43 -0.39 -4.16 11.16
C PRO A 43 0.29 -4.61 9.86
N ALA A 44 -0.30 -5.60 9.19
CA ALA A 44 0.16 -6.09 7.92
C ALA A 44 0.06 -5.07 6.77
N GLU A 45 -1.11 -4.44 6.66
CA GLU A 45 -1.36 -3.41 5.65
C GLU A 45 -0.45 -2.21 5.87
N LEU A 46 -0.21 -1.84 7.13
CA LEU A 46 0.68 -0.73 7.46
C LEU A 46 2.12 -0.97 6.99
N VAL A 47 2.61 -2.22 7.11
CA VAL A 47 3.98 -2.58 6.73
C VAL A 47 4.12 -2.79 5.22
N HIS A 48 3.14 -3.44 4.58
CA HIS A 48 3.27 -3.86 3.18
C HIS A 48 2.46 -3.02 2.19
N GLY A 49 1.65 -2.07 2.66
CA GLY A 49 0.75 -1.26 1.84
C GLY A 49 -0.40 -2.03 1.18
N LYS A 50 -0.59 -3.31 1.55
CA LYS A 50 -1.60 -4.20 0.97
C LYS A 50 -2.08 -5.23 1.98
N ASN A 51 -3.30 -5.73 1.77
CA ASN A 51 -3.83 -6.84 2.54
C ASN A 51 -3.02 -8.12 2.33
N LEU A 52 -2.74 -8.87 3.40
CA LEU A 52 -2.17 -10.20 3.23
C LEU A 52 -3.22 -11.11 2.62
N ARG A 53 -2.85 -11.71 1.49
CA ARG A 53 -3.59 -12.82 0.90
C ARG A 53 -3.49 -14.03 1.83
N SER A 54 -4.53 -14.24 2.62
CA SER A 54 -4.62 -15.35 3.59
C SER A 54 -4.80 -16.69 2.87
N HIS A 55 -4.37 -17.79 3.50
CA HIS A 55 -4.68 -19.15 3.04
C HIS A 55 -6.19 -19.36 2.83
N VAL A 56 -7.01 -18.74 3.68
CA VAL A 56 -8.48 -18.78 3.54
C VAL A 56 -8.93 -18.05 2.27
N MET A 57 -8.35 -16.89 1.96
CA MET A 57 -8.66 -16.17 0.71
C MET A 57 -8.25 -16.97 -0.52
N LEU A 58 -7.10 -17.65 -0.48
CA LEU A 58 -6.66 -18.53 -1.56
C LEU A 58 -7.64 -19.70 -1.80
N LEU A 59 -8.18 -20.27 -0.73
CA LEU A 59 -9.20 -21.31 -0.84
C LEU A 59 -10.49 -20.76 -1.43
N TYR A 60 -10.95 -19.59 -0.98
CA TYR A 60 -12.14 -18.96 -1.54
C TYR A 60 -11.98 -18.66 -3.01
N GLU A 61 -10.82 -18.16 -3.41
CA GLU A 61 -10.51 -17.88 -4.81
C GLU A 61 -10.55 -19.15 -5.64
N LYS A 62 -9.88 -20.22 -5.19
CA LYS A 62 -9.94 -21.52 -5.87
C LYS A 62 -11.35 -22.12 -5.94
N LEU A 63 -12.20 -21.85 -4.94
CA LEU A 63 -13.60 -22.31 -4.92
C LEU A 63 -14.53 -21.44 -5.77
N THR A 64 -14.12 -20.19 -6.05
CA THR A 64 -14.89 -19.22 -6.85
C THR A 64 -14.35 -19.13 -8.28
N GLU A 65 -13.15 -19.65 -8.53
CA GLU A 65 -12.60 -19.91 -9.85
C GLU A 65 -13.56 -20.86 -10.57
N GLU A 66 -14.17 -20.37 -11.65
CA GLU A 66 -14.86 -21.21 -12.62
C GLU A 66 -13.86 -22.27 -13.13
N GLU A 67 -14.32 -23.52 -13.31
CA GLU A 67 -13.44 -24.57 -13.83
C GLU A 67 -12.71 -24.05 -15.07
N PRO A 68 -11.39 -24.26 -15.17
CA PRO A 68 -10.63 -23.74 -16.30
C PRO A 68 -11.28 -24.29 -17.56
N VAL A 69 -11.81 -23.38 -18.39
CA VAL A 69 -12.11 -23.70 -19.78
C VAL A 69 -10.86 -24.37 -20.31
N GLU A 70 -10.96 -25.60 -20.83
CA GLU A 70 -9.82 -26.27 -21.47
C GLU A 70 -9.42 -25.44 -22.71
N SER A 71 -8.69 -24.36 -22.47
CA SER A 71 -8.17 -23.46 -23.48
C SER A 71 -7.00 -24.17 -24.13
N SER A 72 -7.03 -24.27 -25.45
CA SER A 72 -5.87 -24.77 -26.20
C SER A 72 -4.62 -23.99 -25.78
N VAL A 73 -3.46 -24.65 -25.77
CA VAL A 73 -2.18 -23.99 -25.45
C VAL A 73 -1.97 -22.72 -26.28
N VAL A 74 -2.50 -22.70 -27.50
CA VAL A 74 -2.44 -21.55 -28.42
C VAL A 74 -3.24 -20.36 -27.88
N ASP A 75 -4.43 -20.59 -27.31
CA ASP A 75 -5.29 -19.54 -26.77
C ASP A 75 -4.64 -18.91 -25.53
N TYR A 76 -4.05 -19.72 -24.66
CA TYR A 76 -3.30 -19.25 -23.50
C TYR A 76 -2.10 -18.40 -23.91
N VAL A 77 -1.29 -18.86 -24.89
CA VAL A 77 -0.14 -18.09 -25.38
C VAL A 77 -0.60 -16.77 -26.00
N PHE A 78 -1.71 -16.78 -26.73
CA PHE A 78 -2.29 -15.56 -27.32
C PHE A 78 -2.75 -14.57 -26.25
N GLU A 79 -3.47 -15.04 -25.22
CA GLU A 79 -3.89 -14.23 -24.09
C GLU A 79 -2.69 -13.64 -23.32
N LEU A 80 -1.66 -14.44 -23.10
CA LEU A 80 -0.43 -14.00 -22.43
C LEU A 80 0.29 -12.91 -23.24
N ILE A 81 0.41 -13.07 -24.56
CA ILE A 81 1.00 -12.05 -25.43
C ILE A 81 0.18 -10.75 -25.37
N ASN A 82 -1.15 -10.86 -25.43
CA ASN A 82 -2.01 -9.68 -25.41
C ASN A 82 -2.00 -8.95 -24.07
N SER A 83 -2.03 -9.68 -22.95
CA SER A 83 -1.92 -9.08 -21.61
C SER A 83 -0.56 -8.40 -21.42
N THR A 84 0.53 -9.00 -21.90
CA THR A 84 1.86 -8.40 -21.84
C THR A 84 1.94 -7.11 -22.66
N LYS A 85 1.38 -7.09 -23.88
CA LYS A 85 1.30 -5.87 -24.71
C LYS A 85 0.51 -4.77 -24.02
N ARG A 86 -0.63 -5.10 -23.40
CA ARG A 86 -1.45 -4.15 -22.64
C ARG A 86 -0.69 -3.55 -21.45
N CYS A 87 0.05 -4.38 -20.71
CA CYS A 87 0.91 -3.90 -19.62
C CYS A 87 2.00 -2.95 -20.13
N GLN A 88 2.61 -3.25 -21.28
CA GLN A 88 3.60 -2.39 -21.92
C GLN A 88 3.01 -1.03 -22.34
N GLU A 89 1.84 -1.04 -22.99
CA GLU A 89 1.13 0.18 -23.40
C GLU A 89 0.82 1.07 -22.19
N LEU A 90 0.28 0.48 -21.11
CA LEU A 90 0.03 1.21 -19.86
C LEU A 90 1.31 1.79 -19.27
N ALA A 91 2.40 1.03 -19.25
CA ALA A 91 3.68 1.52 -18.75
C ALA A 91 4.19 2.74 -19.56
N ILE A 92 4.05 2.72 -20.89
CA ILE A 92 4.41 3.85 -21.77
C ILE A 92 3.54 5.07 -21.45
N LEU A 93 2.21 4.88 -21.34
CA LEU A 93 1.28 5.97 -20.99
C LEU A 93 1.65 6.63 -19.66
N TYR A 94 1.94 5.84 -18.62
CA TYR A 94 2.36 6.37 -17.33
C TYR A 94 3.74 7.05 -17.37
N MET A 95 4.68 6.54 -18.17
CA MET A 95 5.98 7.17 -18.39
C MET A 95 5.84 8.52 -19.10
N GLU A 96 4.93 8.63 -20.06
CA GLU A 96 4.63 9.89 -20.77
C GLU A 96 3.97 10.91 -19.85
N ASP A 97 2.97 10.51 -19.06
CA ASP A 97 2.33 11.38 -18.06
C ASP A 97 3.33 11.85 -17.00
N ALA A 98 4.17 10.95 -16.47
CA ALA A 98 5.24 11.31 -15.54
C ALA A 98 6.24 12.30 -16.16
N LYS A 99 6.62 12.10 -17.44
CA LYS A 99 7.50 13.02 -18.17
C LYS A 99 6.85 14.39 -18.37
N GLN A 100 5.56 14.45 -18.68
CA GLN A 100 4.82 15.70 -18.81
C GLN A 100 4.74 16.44 -17.47
N LYS A 101 4.40 15.73 -16.39
CA LYS A 101 4.41 16.27 -15.02
C LYS A 101 5.79 16.79 -14.62
N GLN A 102 6.86 16.06 -14.95
CA GLN A 102 8.23 16.50 -14.70
C GLN A 102 8.55 17.80 -15.45
N LYS A 103 8.19 17.92 -16.74
CA LYS A 103 8.38 19.16 -17.51
C LYS A 103 7.64 20.33 -16.87
N LEU A 104 6.37 20.13 -16.49
CA LEU A 104 5.57 21.17 -15.83
C LEU A 104 6.20 21.59 -14.50
N CYS A 105 6.61 20.63 -13.67
CA CYS A 105 7.31 20.89 -12.41
C CYS A 105 8.62 21.64 -12.63
N MET A 106 9.38 21.30 -13.67
CA MET A 106 10.62 21.97 -14.01
C MET A 106 10.37 23.42 -14.48
N ILE A 107 9.30 23.68 -15.24
CA ILE A 107 8.89 25.02 -15.68
C ILE A 107 8.42 25.85 -14.48
N VAL A 108 7.50 25.34 -13.67
CA VAL A 108 6.99 26.05 -12.48
C VAL A 108 8.11 26.29 -11.45
N GLY A 109 8.93 25.27 -11.21
CA GLY A 109 10.13 25.39 -10.39
C GLY A 109 11.10 26.44 -10.92
N SER A 110 11.33 26.49 -12.24
CA SER A 110 12.18 27.50 -12.89
C SER A 110 11.66 28.94 -12.77
N LEU A 111 10.33 29.14 -12.72
CA LEU A 111 9.72 30.45 -12.43
C LEU A 111 9.81 30.81 -10.93
N SER A 112 9.83 29.82 -10.05
CA SER A 112 9.96 30.00 -8.59
C SER A 112 11.41 30.18 -8.12
N VAL A 113 12.42 30.07 -9.00
CA VAL A 113 13.82 30.41 -8.68
C VAL A 113 14.06 31.92 -8.80
N ASN A 114 13.21 32.74 -8.19
CA ASN A 114 13.63 34.05 -7.70
C ASN A 114 13.82 33.92 -6.19
N PHE A 115 15.01 33.44 -5.86
CA PHE A 115 15.40 32.94 -4.56
C PHE A 115 15.68 34.09 -3.60
N ASN A 116 14.66 34.54 -2.85
CA ASN A 116 14.89 35.42 -1.70
C ASN A 116 15.31 34.58 -0.48
N ARG A 117 16.48 34.91 0.06
CA ARG A 117 17.36 34.03 0.85
C ARG A 117 17.01 33.95 2.34
N VAL A 118 15.74 33.75 2.73
CA VAL A 118 15.44 33.58 4.16
C VAL A 118 14.31 32.56 4.36
N ASN A 119 14.64 31.51 5.11
CA ASN A 119 13.81 30.37 5.54
C ASN A 119 13.49 29.29 4.50
N TRP A 120 14.35 28.27 4.49
CA TRP A 120 14.06 26.96 3.91
C TRP A 120 13.36 26.07 4.93
N PHE A 121 12.07 25.81 4.74
CA PHE A 121 11.40 24.70 5.40
C PHE A 121 10.81 23.80 4.32
N TRP A 122 11.50 22.69 4.04
CA TRP A 122 11.03 21.66 3.12
C TRP A 122 9.91 20.87 3.80
N SER A 123 8.67 21.36 3.71
CA SER A 123 7.49 20.55 3.98
C SER A 123 7.04 19.90 2.68
N TYR A 124 7.41 18.64 2.49
CA TYR A 124 6.74 17.77 1.51
C TYR A 124 5.28 17.62 1.94
N LEU A 125 4.38 18.41 1.35
CA LEU A 125 2.97 18.44 1.70
C LEU A 125 2.21 17.36 0.93
N HIS A 126 1.67 16.42 1.68
CA HIS A 126 0.59 15.49 1.30
C HIS A 126 -0.57 16.28 0.64
N PRO A 127 -1.26 15.74 -0.38
CA PRO A 127 -2.23 16.47 -1.22
C PRO A 127 -3.55 16.91 -0.53
N GLY A 128 -3.61 16.98 0.80
CA GLY A 128 -4.85 17.23 1.56
C GLY A 128 -4.96 18.55 2.33
N LEU A 129 -3.99 19.47 2.28
CA LEU A 129 -3.96 20.64 3.18
C LEU A 129 -3.73 22.00 2.49
N THR A 130 -4.13 22.17 1.23
CA THR A 130 -3.96 23.45 0.51
C THR A 130 -4.98 24.53 0.87
N SER A 131 -5.98 24.28 1.72
CA SER A 131 -7.00 25.30 2.03
C SER A 131 -6.70 26.22 3.21
N TYR A 132 -5.70 25.92 4.06
CA TYR A 132 -5.53 26.64 5.34
C TYR A 132 -4.36 27.62 5.44
N LEU A 133 -3.46 27.68 4.44
CA LEU A 133 -2.26 28.53 4.52
C LEU A 133 -2.35 29.86 3.76
N PHE A 134 -3.47 30.18 3.11
CA PHE A 134 -3.61 31.44 2.35
C PHE A 134 -4.09 32.64 3.19
N ASN A 135 -4.59 32.42 4.42
CA ASN A 135 -5.22 33.47 5.24
C ASN A 135 -4.36 33.99 6.42
N GLY A 136 -3.09 33.59 6.53
CA GLY A 136 -2.25 33.92 7.70
C GLY A 136 -1.22 35.04 7.54
N LEU A 137 -0.98 35.56 6.33
CA LEU A 137 0.15 36.47 6.05
C LEU A 137 -0.26 37.92 5.74
N ALA A 138 -1.45 38.32 6.17
CA ALA A 138 -1.88 39.71 6.13
C ALA A 138 -2.23 40.16 7.55
N LEU A 139 -1.23 40.29 8.43
CA LEU A 139 -1.25 41.12 9.64
C LEU A 139 0.07 40.93 10.39
N GLU A 140 1.04 41.81 10.15
CA GLU A 140 1.76 42.51 11.22
C GLU A 140 2.63 43.62 10.62
N LYS A 141 2.59 44.76 11.29
CA LYS A 141 3.25 46.04 10.95
C LYS A 141 4.70 46.05 11.38
#